data_AF-A0A940ZGW9-F1
#
_entry.id   AF-A0A940ZGW9-F1
#
_cell.length_a   1.000
_cell.length_b   1.000
_cell.length_c   1.000
_cell.angle_alpha   90.00
_cell.angle_beta   90.00
_cell.angle_gamma   90.00
#
_symmetry.space_group_name_H-M   'P 1'
#
loop_
_entity.id
_entity.type
_entity.pdbx_description
1 polymer ?
#
loop_
_entity_poly.entity_id
_entity_poly.type
_entity_poly.pdbx_seq_one_letter_code
_entity_poly.pdbx_strand_id
1 'polypeptide(L)'
;MQGTQGRYWEALQFVAGADQGGQFADELLNACFDHVQSFCASEGTMTTLDQQIATLERFNAYLRRDREGFAEGLFFGTPEEVAAWAEDLAAQIVMNRAN
;
A
#
# COMPACT_ATOMS: atom_id res chain seq x y z
N MET A 1 9.34 1.94 -16.47
CA MET A 1 9.14 2.16 -15.03
C MET A 1 8.21 1.04 -14.57
N GLN A 2 8.65 0.15 -13.67
CA GLN A 2 7.72 -0.79 -13.04
C GLN A 2 6.66 0.05 -12.33
N GLY A 3 5.39 -0.08 -12.74
CA GLY A 3 4.29 0.69 -12.16
C GLY A 3 4.12 0.39 -10.67
N THR A 4 3.43 1.27 -9.95
CA THR A 4 3.08 1.15 -8.53
C THR A 4 2.58 -0.25 -8.15
N GLN A 5 1.70 -0.83 -8.97
CA GLN A 5 1.20 -2.19 -8.78
C GLN A 5 2.27 -3.27 -8.96
N GLY A 6 3.24 -3.08 -9.87
CA GLY A 6 4.33 -4.04 -10.10
C GLY A 6 5.21 -4.18 -8.87
N ARG A 7 5.62 -3.05 -8.27
CA ARG A 7 6.43 -3.05 -7.05
C ARG A 7 5.66 -3.60 -5.84
N TYR A 8 4.35 -3.33 -5.77
CA TYR A 8 3.46 -3.93 -4.78
C TYR A 8 3.36 -5.45 -4.96
N TRP A 9 3.24 -5.94 -6.19
CA TRP A 9 3.19 -7.38 -6.46
C TRP A 9 4.50 -8.09 -6.12
N GLU A 10 5.64 -7.47 -6.46
CA GLU A 10 6.95 -7.98 -6.05
C GLU A 10 7.04 -8.08 -4.52
N ALA A 11 6.57 -7.07 -3.78
CA ALA A 11 6.54 -7.10 -2.33
C ALA A 11 5.63 -8.23 -1.80
N LEU A 12 4.47 -8.41 -2.40
CA LEU A 12 3.52 -9.48 -2.04
C LEU A 12 4.09 -10.88 -2.29
N GLN A 13 4.69 -11.12 -3.46
CA GLN A 13 5.36 -12.39 -3.76
C GLN A 13 6.52 -12.65 -2.80
N PHE A 14 7.19 -11.59 -2.37
CA PHE A 14 8.34 -11.67 -1.50
C PHE A 14 7.99 -11.98 -0.05
N VAL A 15 6.82 -11.53 0.42
CA VAL A 15 6.27 -11.86 1.74
C VAL A 15 5.35 -13.10 1.71
N ALA A 16 5.15 -13.71 0.54
CA ALA A 16 4.33 -14.90 0.40
C ALA A 16 4.85 -16.05 1.28
N GLY A 17 3.95 -16.65 2.05
CA GLY A 17 4.28 -17.72 3.01
C GLY A 17 4.73 -17.23 4.39
N ALA A 18 4.79 -15.92 4.63
CA ALA A 18 4.92 -15.37 5.97
C ALA A 18 3.57 -14.80 6.44
N ASP A 19 2.99 -15.39 7.50
CA ASP A 19 1.66 -15.01 8.00
C ASP A 19 1.54 -13.51 8.32
N GLN A 20 2.57 -12.94 8.99
CA GLN A 20 2.61 -11.50 9.28
C GLN A 20 2.74 -10.63 8.04
N GLY A 21 3.50 -11.09 7.03
CA GLY A 21 3.71 -10.34 5.81
C GLY A 21 2.43 -10.24 4.97
N GLY A 22 1.67 -11.33 4.89
CA GLY A 22 0.34 -11.35 4.27
C GLY A 22 -0.64 -10.43 4.99
N GLN A 23 -0.67 -10.49 6.32
CA GLN A 23 -1.53 -9.62 7.14
C GLN A 23 -1.24 -8.13 6.87
N PHE A 24 0.03 -7.71 6.89
CA PHE A 24 0.37 -6.30 6.65
C PHE A 24 0.05 -5.84 5.23
N ALA A 25 0.18 -6.74 4.25
CA ALA A 25 -0.17 -6.41 2.87
C ALA A 25 -1.68 -6.25 2.69
N ASP A 26 -2.50 -7.07 3.35
CA ASP A 26 -3.96 -6.95 3.36
C ASP A 26 -4.42 -5.69 4.12
N GLU A 27 -3.82 -5.39 5.28
CA GLU A 27 -4.09 -4.17 6.03
C GLU A 27 -3.78 -2.91 5.18
N LEU A 28 -2.65 -2.91 4.46
CA LEU A 28 -2.28 -1.82 3.57
C LEU A 28 -3.28 -1.66 2.42
N LEU A 29 -3.70 -2.77 1.80
CA LEU A 29 -4.69 -2.77 0.73
C LEU A 29 -6.03 -2.17 1.20
N ASN A 30 -6.51 -2.60 2.36
CA ASN A 30 -7.74 -2.08 2.95
C ASN A 30 -7.62 -0.59 3.23
N ALA A 31 -6.50 -0.13 3.80
CA ALA A 31 -6.28 1.29 4.07
C ALA A 31 -6.27 2.14 2.79
N CYS A 32 -5.70 1.63 1.68
CA CYS A 32 -5.76 2.29 0.38
C CYS A 32 -7.20 2.41 -0.13
N PHE A 33 -8.01 1.35 -0.03
CA PHE A 33 -9.42 1.39 -0.46
C PHE A 33 -10.28 2.30 0.43
N ASP A 34 -10.09 2.24 1.74
CA ASP A 34 -10.80 3.10 2.70
C ASP A 34 -10.49 4.58 2.43
N HIS A 35 -9.23 4.91 2.13
CA HIS A 35 -8.83 6.27 1.75
C HIS A 35 -9.52 6.72 0.46
N VAL A 36 -9.49 5.90 -0.60
CA VAL A 36 -10.13 6.22 -1.89
C VAL A 36 -11.65 6.37 -1.73
N GLN A 37 -12.29 5.51 -0.93
CA GLN A 37 -13.71 5.58 -0.65
C GLN A 37 -14.07 6.86 0.11
N SER A 38 -13.31 7.17 1.16
CA SER A 38 -13.42 8.39 1.96
C SER A 38 -13.20 9.65 1.13
N PHE A 39 -12.24 9.65 0.23
CA PHE A 39 -11.98 10.74 -0.72
C PHE A 39 -13.17 10.94 -1.68
N CYS A 40 -13.67 9.86 -2.29
CA CYS A 40 -14.85 9.91 -3.17
C CYS A 40 -16.12 10.38 -2.45
N ALA A 41 -16.28 10.01 -1.18
CA ALA A 41 -17.41 10.41 -0.34
C ALA A 41 -17.27 11.81 0.28
N SER A 42 -16.10 12.46 0.14
CA SER A 42 -15.76 13.72 0.84
C SER A 42 -15.88 13.63 2.38
N GLU A 43 -15.69 12.43 2.95
CA GLU A 43 -15.80 12.17 4.39
C GLU A 43 -14.42 12.01 5.02
N GLY A 44 -14.06 12.79 6.05
CA GLY A 44 -12.98 12.44 6.99
C GLY A 44 -11.62 12.05 6.41
N THR A 45 -11.23 12.60 5.26
CA THR A 45 -10.09 12.17 4.43
C THR A 45 -8.73 12.21 5.13
N MET A 46 -8.55 13.12 6.11
CA MET A 46 -7.31 13.19 6.90
C MET A 46 -7.12 11.94 7.77
N THR A 47 -8.18 11.44 8.42
CA THR A 47 -8.09 10.28 9.30
C THR A 47 -7.73 9.01 8.54
N THR A 48 -8.30 8.83 7.34
CA THR A 48 -8.00 7.67 6.48
C THR A 48 -6.60 7.75 5.90
N LEU A 49 -6.11 8.94 5.56
CA LEU A 49 -4.74 9.15 5.10
C LEU A 49 -3.71 8.86 6.20
N ASP A 50 -3.93 9.35 7.43
CA ASP A 50 -3.04 9.05 8.56
C ASP A 50 -2.96 7.54 8.82
N GLN A 51 -4.11 6.84 8.76
CA GLN A 51 -4.15 5.40 8.91
C GLN A 51 -3.42 4.68 7.78
N GLN A 52 -3.57 5.14 6.54
CA GLN A 52 -2.85 4.61 5.38
C GLN A 52 -1.33 4.77 5.53
N ILE A 53 -0.86 5.96 5.91
CA ILE A 53 0.57 6.23 6.15
C ILE A 53 1.11 5.30 7.23
N ALA A 54 0.43 5.19 8.37
CA ALA A 54 0.85 4.32 9.46
C ALA A 54 0.94 2.85 9.04
N THR A 55 0.04 2.40 8.16
CA THR A 55 0.01 1.01 7.68
C THR A 55 1.14 0.75 6.67
N LEU A 56 1.39 1.72 5.77
CA LEU A 56 2.52 1.69 4.84
C LEU A 56 3.87 1.67 5.59
N GLU A 57 4.02 2.49 6.64
CA GLU A 57 5.22 2.50 7.47
C GLU A 57 5.47 1.17 8.17
N ARG A 58 4.43 0.53 8.72
CA ARG A 58 4.54 -0.81 9.32
C ARG A 58 4.98 -1.85 8.30
N PHE A 59 4.38 -1.84 7.11
CA PHE A 59 4.75 -2.79 6.06
C PHE A 59 6.18 -2.54 5.58
N ASN A 60 6.58 -1.29 5.40
CA ASN A 60 7.95 -0.92 5.07
C ASN A 60 8.95 -1.37 6.15
N ALA A 61 8.63 -1.19 7.43
CA ALA A 61 9.46 -1.64 8.52
C ALA A 61 9.62 -3.17 8.53
N TYR A 62 8.54 -3.90 8.24
CA TYR A 62 8.57 -5.36 8.10
C TYR A 62 9.47 -5.78 6.93
N LEU A 63 9.28 -5.18 5.75
CA LEU A 63 10.07 -5.46 4.55
C LEU A 63 11.56 -5.20 4.77
N ARG A 64 11.91 -4.12 5.48
CA ARG A 64 13.30 -3.75 5.80
C ARG A 64 13.96 -4.66 6.82
N ARG A 65 13.19 -5.15 7.80
CA ARG A 65 13.73 -5.90 8.94
C ARG A 65 14.17 -7.30 8.55
N ASP A 66 13.37 -7.99 7.75
CA ASP A 66 13.54 -9.43 7.55
C ASP A 66 14.10 -9.80 6.17
N ARG A 67 14.29 -8.84 5.26
CA ARG A 67 14.46 -9.21 3.86
C ARG A 67 15.29 -8.21 3.00
N GLU A 68 16.49 -8.64 2.60
CA GLU A 68 17.47 -7.83 1.84
C GLU A 68 16.97 -7.26 0.49
N GLY A 69 15.89 -7.82 -0.08
CA GLY A 69 15.31 -7.37 -1.36
C GLY A 69 14.50 -6.07 -1.30
N PHE A 70 14.11 -5.60 -0.10
CA PHE A 70 13.33 -4.38 0.11
C PHE A 70 13.93 -3.47 1.19
N ALA A 71 15.26 -3.28 1.17
CA ALA A 71 15.96 -2.41 2.12
C ALA A 71 15.45 -0.95 2.11
N GLU A 72 14.88 -0.51 0.99
CA GLU A 72 14.26 0.81 0.88
C GLU A 72 12.78 0.81 1.29
N GLY A 73 12.15 -0.36 1.44
CA GLY A 73 10.71 -0.55 1.60
C GLY A 73 9.93 -0.46 0.28
N LEU A 74 8.61 -0.52 0.39
CA LEU A 74 7.67 -0.49 -0.73
C LEU A 74 7.55 0.92 -1.34
N PHE A 75 7.29 1.93 -0.52
CA PHE A 75 7.14 3.32 -0.96
C PHE A 75 7.41 4.32 0.18
N PHE A 76 8.02 5.46 -0.14
CA PHE A 76 8.28 6.58 0.77
C PHE A 76 8.01 7.89 0.05
N GLY A 77 7.33 8.82 0.72
CA GLY A 77 7.01 10.13 0.18
C GLY A 77 6.34 11.02 1.22
N THR A 78 6.00 12.22 0.82
CA THR A 78 5.11 13.12 1.56
C THR A 78 3.69 12.52 1.67
N PRO A 79 2.85 12.99 2.61
CA PRO A 79 1.47 12.52 2.72
C PRO A 79 0.69 12.59 1.40
N GLU A 80 0.91 13.63 0.61
CA GLU A 80 0.28 13.85 -0.69
C GLU A 80 0.75 12.82 -1.73
N GLU A 81 2.05 12.51 -1.74
CA GLU A 81 2.61 11.47 -2.61
C GLU A 81 2.14 10.07 -2.20
N VAL A 82 1.98 9.81 -0.90
CA VAL A 82 1.45 8.55 -0.37
C VAL A 82 -0.03 8.39 -0.72
N ALA A 83 -0.82 9.46 -0.64
CA ALA A 83 -2.21 9.47 -1.08
C ALA A 83 -2.31 9.14 -2.58
N ALA A 84 -1.58 9.89 -3.43
CA ALA A 84 -1.58 9.67 -4.88
C ALA A 84 -1.11 8.25 -5.27
N TRP A 85 -0.10 7.72 -4.57
CA TRP A 85 0.38 6.37 -4.75
C TRP A 85 -0.70 5.32 -4.42
N ALA A 86 -1.46 5.50 -3.34
CA ALA A 86 -2.53 4.57 -2.99
C ALA A 86 -3.74 4.65 -3.91
N GLU A 87 -4.11 5.85 -4.36
CA GLU A 87 -5.13 6.03 -5.39
C GLU A 87 -4.75 5.29 -6.67
N ASP A 88 -3.50 5.44 -7.12
CA ASP A 88 -2.96 4.75 -8.29
C ASP A 88 -2.94 3.22 -8.11
N LEU A 89 -2.53 2.72 -6.93
CA LEU A 89 -2.54 1.30 -6.60
C LEU A 89 -3.97 0.72 -6.63
N ALA A 90 -4.91 1.39 -5.94
CA ALA A 90 -6.30 0.95 -5.86
C ALA A 90 -6.96 0.97 -7.25
N ALA A 91 -6.72 2.02 -8.04
CA ALA A 91 -7.23 2.13 -9.41
C ALA A 91 -6.70 0.98 -10.29
N GLN A 92 -5.39 0.71 -10.25
CA GLN A 92 -4.78 -0.38 -11.03
C GLN A 92 -5.32 -1.76 -10.61
N ILE A 93 -5.57 -2.00 -9.32
CA ILE A 93 -6.15 -3.26 -8.85
C ILE A 93 -7.59 -3.42 -9.33
N VAL A 94 -8.41 -2.38 -9.24
CA VAL A 94 -9.81 -2.40 -9.71
C VAL A 94 -9.86 -2.62 -11.23
N MET A 95 -9.04 -1.89 -11.99
CA MET A 95 -9.00 -2.01 -13.46
C MET A 95 -8.55 -3.40 -13.91
N ASN A 96 -7.59 -4.02 -13.24
CA ASN A 96 -7.13 -5.37 -13.58
C ASN A 96 -8.09 -6.47 -13.11
N ARG A 97 -8.98 -6.21 -12.16
CA ARG A 97 -10.04 -7.16 -11.76
C ARG A 97 -11.20 -7.21 -12.76
N ALA A 98 -11.37 -6.14 -13.54
CA ALA A 98 -12.44 -6.02 -14.54
C ALA A 98 -12.08 -6.63 -15.92
N ASN A 99 -10.81 -6.99 -16.13
CA ASN A 99 -10.32 -7.72 -17.31
C ASN A 99 -10.11 -9.21 -16.99
#